data_AF-A0A067P803-F1
#
_entry.id   AF-A0A067P803-F1
#
_cell.length_a   1.000
_cell.length_b   1.000
_cell.length_c   1.000
_cell.angle_alpha   90.00
_cell.angle_beta   90.00
_cell.angle_gamma   90.00
#
_symmetry.space_group_name_H-M   'P 1'
#
loop_
_entity.id
_entity.type
_entity.pdbx_description
1 polymer ?
#
loop_
_entity_poly.entity_id
_entity_poly.type
_entity_poly.pdbx_seq_one_letter_code
_entity_poly.pdbx_strand_id
1 'polypeptide(L)' 'HWERGWIVNSQFELLFWVPPWNRVGLYSPENLLVIGQQPTQLDFTNFVHGRDWMKCI' A
#
# COMPACT_ATOMS: atom_id res chain seq x y z
N HIS A 1 5.82 7.37 -13.97
CA HIS A 1 5.48 8.44 -13.01
C HIS A 1 4.46 7.89 -12.03
N TRP A 2 4.89 7.47 -10.83
CA TRP A 2 3.98 7.05 -9.75
C TRP A 2 3.03 8.21 -9.46
N GLU A 3 1.73 8.00 -9.61
CA GLU A 3 0.72 9.05 -9.46
C GLU A 3 0.68 9.58 -8.02
N ARG A 4 1.56 10.51 -7.67
CA ARG A 4 1.59 11.24 -6.38
C ARG A 4 1.61 10.36 -5.12
N GLY A 5 1.99 9.09 -5.23
CA GLY A 5 2.03 8.12 -4.12
C GLY A 5 0.81 7.21 -4.00
N TRP A 6 -0.10 7.21 -4.98
CA TRP A 6 -1.18 6.22 -5.03
C TRP A 6 -0.67 4.88 -5.55
N ILE A 7 -1.12 3.81 -4.88
CA ILE A 7 -1.04 2.45 -5.40
C ILE A 7 -2.33 2.17 -6.16
N VAL A 8 -2.18 1.64 -7.38
CA VAL A 8 -3.29 1.26 -8.26
C VAL A 8 -3.23 -0.22 -8.58
N ASN A 9 -4.38 -0.83 -8.89
CA ASN A 9 -4.42 -2.20 -9.40
C ASN A 9 -4.11 -2.25 -10.91
N SER A 10 -4.14 -3.45 -11.48
CA SER A 10 -3.95 -3.68 -12.93
C SER A 10 -4.98 -2.97 -13.82
N GLN A 11 -6.09 -2.50 -13.25
CA GLN A 11 -7.17 -1.77 -13.93
C GLN A 11 -7.07 -0.25 -13.71
N PHE A 12 -5.99 0.24 -13.11
CA PHE A 12 -5.76 1.65 -12.76
C PHE A 12 -6.75 2.22 -11.73
N GLU A 13 -7.41 1.37 -10.94
CA GLU A 13 -8.25 1.81 -9.84
C GLU A 13 -7.37 2.12 -8.62
N LEU A 14 -7.65 3.25 -7.96
CA LEU A 14 -6.94 3.68 -6.75
C LEU A 14 -7.24 2.73 -5.59
N LEU A 15 -6.19 2.13 -5.02
CA LEU A 15 -6.28 1.25 -3.86
C LEU A 15 -6.07 2.03 -2.56
N PHE A 16 -4.91 2.66 -2.41
CA PHE A 16 -4.58 3.49 -1.25
C PHE A 16 -3.42 4.44 -1.55
N TRP A 17 -3.29 5.48 -0.73
CA TRP A 17 -2.21 6.46 -0.85
C TRP A 17 -1.10 6.17 0.17
N VAL A 18 0.15 6.31 -0.28
CA VAL A 18 1.35 6.11 0.53
C VAL A 18 2.03 7.45 0.83
N PRO A 19 2.19 7.81 2.12
CA PRO A 19 2.93 8.99 2.52
C PRO A 19 4.39 8.96 2.04
N PRO A 20 4.99 10.10 1.63
CA PRO A 20 6.34 10.15 1.09
C PRO A 20 7.41 9.44 1.94
N TRP A 21 7.33 9.58 3.27
CA TRP A 21 8.28 8.99 4.20
C TRP A 21 8.15 7.45 4.33
N ASN A 22 6.97 6.88 4.08
CA ASN A 22 6.78 5.42 4.08
C ASN A 22 7.11 4.77 2.74
N ARG A 23 7.27 5.54 1.65
CA ARG A 23 7.56 4.98 0.31
C ARG A 23 8.90 4.27 0.27
N VAL A 24 9.89 4.81 0.99
CA VAL A 24 11.19 4.17 1.18
C VAL A 24 10.99 3.07 2.21
N GLY A 25 11.14 1.81 1.79
CA GLY A 25 10.92 0.66 2.67
C GLY A 25 9.47 0.18 2.75
N LEU A 26 8.57 0.65 1.89
CA LEU A 26 7.25 0.02 1.72
C LEU A 26 7.40 -1.36 1.08
N TYR A 27 6.78 -2.38 1.66
CA TYR A 27 6.82 -3.73 1.13
C TYR A 27 5.51 -4.50 1.32
N SER A 28 5.26 -5.45 0.43
CA SER A 28 4.16 -6.40 0.60
C SER A 28 4.51 -7.43 1.68
N PRO A 29 3.52 -7.92 2.45
CA PRO A 29 3.73 -8.97 3.46
C PRO A 29 4.34 -10.26 2.90
N GLU A 30 4.30 -10.47 1.58
CA GLU A 30 4.93 -11.60 0.88
C GLU A 30 6.47 -11.50 0.81
N ASN A 31 7.07 -10.33 1.11
CA ASN A 31 8.53 -10.22 1.15
C ASN A 31 9.08 -10.78 2.46
N LEU A 32 9.99 -11.75 2.34
CA LEU A 32 10.61 -12.45 3.47
C LEU A 32 11.59 -11.59 4.27
N LEU A 33 12.19 -10.57 3.64
CA LEU A 33 13.19 -9.72 4.29
C LEU A 33 13.29 -8.35 3.61
N VAL A 34 13.16 -7.28 4.39
CA VAL A 34 13.45 -5.90 3.98
C VAL A 34 14.61 -5.38 4.82
N ILE A 35 15.77 -5.17 4.17
CA ILE A 35 16.96 -4.59 4.82
C ILE A 35 17.01 -3.11 4.45
N GLY A 36 16.72 -2.24 5.41
CA GLY A 36 16.68 -0.79 5.19
C GLY A 36 16.23 -0.01 6.42
N GLN A 37 16.37 1.31 6.36
CA GLN A 37 15.89 2.21 7.41
C GLN A 37 14.35 2.29 7.35
N GLN A 38 13.69 1.91 8.45
CA GLN A 38 12.25 2.06 8.70
C GLN A 38 11.32 1.29 7.73
N PRO A 39 11.33 -0.06 7.78
CA PRO A 39 10.42 -0.86 6.97
C PRO A 39 8.96 -0.57 7.32
N THR A 40 8.13 -0.35 6.29
CA THR A 40 6.67 -0.19 6.42
C THR A 40 5.99 -1.35 5.72
N GLN A 41 5.44 -2.27 6.51
CA GLN A 41 4.71 -3.42 5.98
C GLN A 41 3.28 -3.02 5.63
N LEU A 42 2.80 -3.45 4.47
CA LEU A 42 1.38 -3.39 4.17
C LEU A 42 0.63 -4.47 4.96
N ASP A 43 -0.38 -4.06 5.72
CA ASP A 43 -1.34 -4.96 6.35
C ASP A 43 -2.61 -5.02 5.50
N PHE A 44 -2.91 -6.21 5.00
CA PHE A 44 -4.10 -6.46 4.18
C PHE A 44 -5.21 -7.19 4.93
N THR A 45 -5.06 -7.42 6.24
CA THR A 45 -5.99 -8.24 7.04
C THR A 45 -7.44 -7.77 6.92
N ASN A 46 -7.67 -6.45 6.91
CA ASN A 46 -9.00 -5.84 6.75
C ASN A 46 -9.07 -4.92 5.52
N PHE A 47 -8.20 -5.11 4.53
CA PHE A 47 -8.16 -4.19 3.39
C PHE A 47 -9.37 -4.36 2.48
N VAL A 48 -10.14 -3.28 2.31
CA VAL A 48 -11.30 -3.21 1.40
C VAL A 48 -11.09 -2.10 0.38
N HIS A 49 -11.36 -2.39 -0.90
CA HIS A 49 -11.17 -1.45 -2.00
C HIS A 49 -12.46 -1.22 -2.81
N GLY A 50 -12.47 -0.20 -3.66
CA GLY A 50 -13.62 0.13 -4.52
C GLY A 50 -14.81 0.68 -3.73
N ARG A 51 -16.04 0.30 -4.11
CA ARG A 51 -17.28 0.84 -3.53
C ARG A 51 -17.51 0.43 -2.07
N ASP A 52 -16.81 -0.59 -1.62
CA ASP A 52 -16.94 -1.15 -0.29
C ASP A 52 -15.93 -0.58 0.71
N TRP A 53 -15.15 0.44 0.34
CA TRP A 53 -14.11 1.05 1.21
C TRP A 53 -14.61 1.41 2.62
N MET A 54 -15.90 1.77 2.77
CA MET A 54 -16.53 2.08 4.06
C MET A 54 -16.64 0.88 5.01
N LYS A 55 -16.41 -0.35 4.52
CA LYS A 55 -16.45 -1.58 5.32
C LYS A 55 -15.10 -1.93 5.95
N CYS A 56 -14.06 -1.14 5.73
CA CYS A 56 -12.78 -1.29 6.42
C CYS A 56 -12.99 -0.93 7.90
N ILE A 57 -12.78 -1.89 8.82
CA ILE A 57 -12.92 -1.76 10.27
C ILE A 57 -11.57 -1.93 10.96
#